data_AF-A0A813E9X6-F1
#
_entry.id   AF-A0A813E9X6-F1
#
_cell.length_a   1.000
_cell.length_b   1.000
_cell.length_c   1.000
_cell.angle_alpha   90.00
_cell.angle_beta   90.00
_cell.angle_gamma   90.00
#
_symmetry.space_group_name_H-M   'P 1'
#
loop_
_entity.id
_entity.type
_entity.pdbx_description
1 polymer ?
#
loop_
_entity_poly.entity_id
_entity_poly.type
_entity_poly.pdbx_seq_one_letter_code
_entity_poly.pdbx_strand_id
1 'polypeptide(L)'
;MPWYYDGIFAKIEVFRMPLEQVVYLDADTWARSPEVLQLFEALEDRPLAMTRDINSWKGHQAGVLAVRPSPAHFRSIETHVMSGENDQRAINKAYNRTEIHTLPRRFNMHGSAAAGSDAVVVHFTGYAVKPSAPRVDLLRKVSSGEALDGGLESGGAYYGEYFRAMIGPACFGYLSQALQVRLHQVVRNTSFARASSLLGYRLARASSATQPQDQK
;
A
#
# COMPACT_ATOMS: atom_id res chain seq x y z
N MET A 1 -2.21 24.28 7.63
CA MET A 1 -2.85 22.97 7.87
C MET A 1 -2.25 22.37 9.15
N PRO A 2 -2.80 22.67 10.33
CA PRO A 2 -2.24 22.21 11.61
C PRO A 2 -2.13 20.68 11.70
N TRP A 3 -3.17 19.97 11.26
CA TRP A 3 -3.28 18.50 11.33
C TRP A 3 -2.24 17.72 10.50
N TYR A 4 -1.66 18.33 9.47
CA TYR A 4 -0.62 17.67 8.66
C TYR A 4 0.68 17.50 9.46
N TYR A 5 1.05 18.54 10.23
CA TYR A 5 2.24 18.49 11.08
C TYR A 5 2.04 17.56 12.27
N ASP A 6 0.83 17.49 12.84
CA ASP A 6 0.51 16.54 13.92
C ASP A 6 0.80 15.10 13.49
N GLY A 7 0.43 14.73 12.26
CA GLY A 7 0.72 13.42 11.70
C GLY A 7 2.23 13.15 11.50
N ILE A 8 2.98 14.17 11.06
CA ILE A 8 4.45 14.08 10.93
C ILE A 8 5.10 13.87 12.30
N PHE A 9 4.71 14.67 13.30
CA PHE A 9 5.26 14.55 14.65
C PHE A 9 4.95 13.18 15.24
N ALA A 10 3.70 12.70 15.13
CA ALA A 10 3.34 11.36 15.60
C ALA A 10 4.15 10.24 14.93
N LYS A 11 4.49 10.38 13.64
CA LYS A 11 5.32 9.40 12.93
C LYS A 11 6.75 9.38 13.45
N ILE A 12 7.37 10.55 13.67
CA ILE A 12 8.79 10.60 14.01
C ILE A 12 9.06 10.12 15.46
N GLU A 13 8.03 9.99 16.28
CA GLU A 13 8.10 9.39 17.61
C GLU A 13 8.71 7.99 17.62
N VAL A 14 8.56 7.22 16.54
CA VAL A 14 9.15 5.86 16.43
C VAL A 14 10.67 5.86 16.63
N PHE A 15 11.34 6.98 16.31
CA PHE A 15 12.79 7.11 16.42
C PHE A 15 13.27 7.34 17.85
N ARG A 16 12.38 7.57 18.82
CA ARG A 16 12.74 7.73 20.25
C ARG A 16 12.09 6.69 21.18
N MET A 17 11.39 5.71 20.63
CA MET A 17 10.78 4.65 21.43
C MET A 17 11.85 3.82 22.17
N PRO A 18 11.59 3.37 23.40
CA PRO A 18 12.53 2.55 24.18
C PRO A 18 12.46 1.07 23.72
N LEU A 19 12.58 0.84 22.42
CA LEU A 19 12.55 -0.47 21.78
C LEU A 19 13.87 -0.68 21.04
N GLU A 20 14.34 -1.93 20.99
CA GLU A 20 15.56 -2.27 20.24
C GLU A 20 15.37 -2.05 18.73
N GLN A 21 14.18 -2.37 18.24
CA GLN A 21 13.84 -2.25 16.83
C GLN A 21 12.35 -1.98 16.65
N VAL A 22 12.02 -1.18 15.64
CA VAL A 22 10.65 -0.88 15.24
C VAL A 22 10.51 -1.10 13.74
N VAL A 23 9.45 -1.81 13.34
CA VAL A 23 8.96 -1.82 11.96
C VAL A 23 7.75 -0.91 11.92
N TYR A 24 7.83 0.16 11.13
CA TYR A 24 6.77 1.14 10.97
C TYR A 24 6.22 1.08 9.55
N LEU A 25 4.90 1.10 9.46
CA LEU A 25 4.10 1.10 8.24
C LEU A 25 3.12 2.28 8.31
N ASP A 26 3.09 3.13 7.28
CA ASP A 26 2.08 4.20 7.18
C ASP A 26 0.67 3.58 7.17
N ALA A 27 -0.32 4.33 7.67
CA ALA A 27 -1.70 3.85 7.81
C ALA A 27 -2.41 3.54 6.48
N ASP A 28 -1.84 4.00 5.36
CA ASP A 28 -2.26 3.74 3.99
C ASP A 28 -1.40 2.67 3.30
N THR A 29 -0.76 1.80 4.09
CA THR A 29 -0.10 0.59 3.60
C THR A 29 -0.96 -0.66 3.87
N TRP A 30 -0.67 -1.72 3.13
CA TRP A 30 -1.25 -3.05 3.32
C TRP A 30 -0.15 -4.11 3.28
N ALA A 31 0.06 -4.77 4.42
CA ALA A 31 0.86 -5.99 4.51
C ALA A 31 0.12 -7.14 3.83
N ARG A 32 0.49 -7.41 2.58
CA ARG A 32 -0.14 -8.41 1.70
C ARG A 32 0.40 -9.82 1.92
N SER A 33 1.67 -9.95 2.34
CA SER A 33 2.36 -11.22 2.56
C SER A 33 2.93 -11.31 3.99
N PRO A 34 2.92 -12.50 4.62
CA PRO A 34 3.60 -12.72 5.91
C PRO A 34 5.11 -12.47 5.86
N GLU A 35 5.71 -12.42 4.66
CA GLU A 35 7.11 -12.03 4.48
C GLU A 35 7.42 -10.62 4.99
N VAL A 36 6.41 -9.79 5.28
CA VAL A 36 6.60 -8.49 5.96
C VAL A 36 7.40 -8.63 7.27
N LEU A 37 7.34 -9.79 7.92
CA LEU A 37 8.11 -10.07 9.13
C LEU A 37 9.62 -10.07 8.90
N GLN A 38 10.10 -10.28 7.66
CA GLN A 38 11.53 -10.16 7.31
C GLN A 38 12.06 -8.74 7.53
N LEU A 39 11.20 -7.72 7.63
CA LEU A 39 11.61 -6.36 7.99
C LEU A 39 12.24 -6.29 9.39
N PHE A 40 11.94 -7.24 10.29
CA PHE A 40 12.60 -7.33 11.58
C PHE A 40 14.06 -7.79 11.48
N GLU A 41 14.46 -8.41 10.36
CA GLU A 41 15.83 -8.88 10.14
C GLU A 41 16.61 -7.95 9.20
N ALA A 42 15.92 -7.01 8.54
CA ALA A 42 16.47 -6.24 7.43
C ALA A 42 17.41 -5.09 7.82
N LEU A 43 17.56 -4.80 9.11
CA LEU A 43 18.49 -3.76 9.56
C LEU A 43 19.95 -4.17 9.40
N GLU A 44 20.27 -5.47 9.42
CA GLU A 44 21.65 -5.95 9.50
C GLU A 44 22.44 -5.18 10.59
N ASP A 45 23.58 -4.57 10.22
CA ASP A 45 24.40 -3.70 11.06
C ASP A 45 24.03 -2.21 10.99
N ARG A 46 23.02 -1.85 10.19
CA ARG A 46 22.62 -0.46 9.93
C ARG A 46 21.50 0.00 10.86
N PRO A 47 21.36 1.31 11.11
CA PRO A 47 20.30 1.83 11.98
C PRO A 47 18.94 1.97 11.28
N LEU A 48 18.89 2.00 9.95
CA LEU A 48 17.67 2.27 9.20
C LEU A 48 17.61 1.44 7.91
N ALA A 49 16.45 0.85 7.61
CA ALA A 49 16.19 0.17 6.35
C ALA A 49 14.93 0.74 5.69
N MET A 50 15.03 1.13 4.42
CA MET A 50 13.95 1.77 3.66
C MET A 50 14.02 1.37 2.17
N THR A 51 12.91 1.48 1.48
CA THR A 51 12.87 1.29 0.00
C THR A 51 13.19 2.62 -0.70
N ARG A 52 13.88 2.59 -1.85
CA ARG A 52 14.04 3.79 -2.69
C ARG A 52 12.70 4.30 -3.22
N ASP A 53 12.49 5.61 -3.17
CA ASP A 53 11.33 6.24 -3.82
C ASP A 53 11.42 6.03 -5.33
N ILE A 54 10.27 5.91 -5.97
CA ILE A 54 10.20 5.84 -7.44
C ILE A 54 10.77 7.09 -8.11
N ASN A 55 10.65 8.24 -7.43
CA ASN A 55 11.27 9.49 -7.80
C ASN A 55 12.65 9.56 -7.13
N SER A 56 13.70 9.19 -7.86
CA SER A 56 15.07 9.08 -7.33
C SER A 56 15.57 10.33 -6.57
N TRP A 57 15.13 11.52 -6.97
CA TRP A 57 15.49 12.79 -6.32
C TRP A 57 14.90 12.95 -4.90
N LYS A 58 13.90 12.15 -4.53
CA LYS A 58 13.31 12.11 -3.18
C LYS A 58 14.04 11.16 -2.22
N GLY A 59 15.06 10.44 -2.68
CA GLY A 59 15.80 9.47 -1.87
C GLY A 59 14.99 8.20 -1.60
N HIS A 60 14.84 7.85 -0.32
CA HIS A 60 14.08 6.70 0.14
C HIS A 60 12.68 7.09 0.61
N GLN A 61 11.72 6.19 0.41
CA GLN A 61 10.32 6.39 0.75
C GLN A 61 10.07 5.99 2.21
N ALA A 62 9.43 6.88 3.00
CA ALA A 62 9.32 6.77 4.46
C ALA A 62 8.07 6.08 5.00
N GLY A 63 7.22 5.52 4.16
CA GLY A 63 5.99 4.84 4.57
C GLY A 63 6.16 3.38 4.95
N VAL A 64 7.32 2.78 4.69
CA VAL A 64 7.73 1.52 5.30
C VAL A 64 9.19 1.65 5.70
N LEU A 65 9.47 1.48 6.98
CA LEU A 65 10.83 1.51 7.52
C LEU A 65 11.00 0.46 8.61
N ALA A 66 12.19 -0.13 8.67
CA ALA A 66 12.70 -0.78 9.88
C ALA A 66 13.76 0.14 10.47
N VAL A 67 13.72 0.37 11.78
CA VAL A 67 14.61 1.33 12.44
C VAL A 67 15.04 0.81 13.81
N ARG A 68 16.31 1.08 14.16
CA ARG A 68 16.80 1.04 15.53
C ARG A 68 16.66 2.45 16.12
N PRO A 69 15.70 2.69 17.04
CA PRO A 69 15.47 4.01 17.61
C PRO A 69 16.75 4.64 18.17
N SER A 70 16.93 5.94 17.96
CA SER A 70 18.12 6.68 18.36
C SER A 70 17.72 8.12 18.72
N PRO A 71 17.89 8.55 19.98
CA PRO A 71 17.59 9.93 20.38
C PRO A 71 18.37 10.99 19.58
N ALA A 72 19.56 10.66 19.09
CA ALA A 72 20.35 11.55 18.25
C ALA A 72 19.69 11.77 16.87
N HIS A 73 19.31 10.68 16.20
CA HIS A 73 18.60 10.75 14.92
C HIS A 73 17.23 11.41 15.09
N PHE A 74 16.48 11.09 16.15
CA PHE A 74 15.22 11.76 16.45
C PHE A 74 15.36 13.29 16.49
N ARG A 75 16.34 13.83 17.25
CA ARG A 75 16.57 15.29 17.32
C ARG A 75 16.95 15.90 15.97
N SER A 76 17.74 15.18 15.16
CA SER A 76 18.09 15.63 13.81
C SER A 76 16.86 15.68 12.89
N ILE A 77 16.02 14.64 12.92
CA ILE A 77 14.75 14.59 12.18
C ILE A 77 13.82 15.72 12.63
N GLU A 78 13.61 15.88 13.94
CA GLU A 78 12.77 16.92 14.53
C GLU A 78 13.21 18.32 14.09
N THR A 79 14.53 18.59 14.08
CA THR A 79 15.09 19.86 13.60
C THR A 79 14.72 20.13 12.14
N HIS A 80 14.79 19.11 11.28
CA HIS A 80 14.39 19.24 9.88
C HIS A 80 12.88 19.44 9.72
N VAL A 81 12.05 18.71 10.47
CA VAL A 81 10.59 18.91 10.46
C VAL A 81 10.21 20.33 10.91
N MET A 82 10.82 20.81 12.00
CA MET A 82 10.62 22.18 12.51
C MET A 82 11.06 23.26 11.50
N SER A 83 11.98 22.92 10.58
CA SER A 83 12.38 23.78 9.46
C SER A 83 11.43 23.74 8.24
N GLY A 84 10.33 23.00 8.32
CA GLY A 84 9.30 22.89 7.27
C GLY A 84 9.49 21.74 6.29
N GLU A 85 10.41 20.81 6.57
CA GLU A 85 10.53 19.58 5.76
C GLU A 85 9.40 18.59 6.11
N ASN A 86 8.95 17.82 5.12
CA ASN A 86 8.11 16.67 5.42
C ASN A 86 8.93 15.54 6.07
N ASP A 87 8.22 14.58 6.65
CA ASP A 87 8.79 13.38 7.29
C ASP A 87 9.84 12.66 6.40
N GLN A 88 9.50 12.39 5.14
CA GLN A 88 10.39 11.67 4.23
C GLN A 88 11.71 12.42 4.01
N ARG A 89 11.65 13.73 3.72
CA ARG A 89 12.85 14.53 3.47
C ARG A 89 13.66 14.76 4.74
N ALA A 90 13.00 14.95 5.88
CA ALA A 90 13.65 15.07 7.18
C ALA A 90 14.43 13.80 7.55
N ILE A 91 13.82 12.62 7.37
CA ILE A 91 14.48 11.33 7.61
C ILE A 91 15.67 11.13 6.67
N ASN A 92 15.51 11.36 5.36
CA ASN A 92 16.60 11.21 4.40
C ASN A 92 17.79 12.16 4.67
N LYS A 93 17.56 13.31 5.30
CA LYS A 93 18.62 14.26 5.68
C LYS A 93 19.31 13.90 7.00
N ALA A 94 18.57 13.29 7.93
CA ALA A 94 19.10 12.92 9.25
C ALA A 94 20.03 11.70 9.22
N TYR A 95 20.00 10.91 8.15
CA TYR A 95 20.83 9.71 7.96
C TYR A 95 21.80 9.88 6.79
N ASN A 96 23.04 9.42 6.97
CA ASN A 96 23.97 9.31 5.86
C ASN A 96 23.57 8.15 4.93
N ARG A 97 23.94 8.24 3.65
CA ARG A 97 23.63 7.18 2.66
C ARG A 97 24.16 5.80 3.06
N THR A 98 25.26 5.74 3.81
CA THR A 98 25.86 4.50 4.32
C THR A 98 25.10 3.91 5.50
N GLU A 99 24.30 4.70 6.19
CA GLU A 99 23.49 4.28 7.34
C GLU A 99 22.12 3.71 6.93
N ILE A 100 21.74 3.84 5.65
CA ILE A 100 20.47 3.33 5.14
C ILE A 100 20.71 2.00 4.40
N HIS A 101 20.17 0.91 4.93
CA HIS A 101 20.02 -0.35 4.20
C HIS A 101 18.88 -0.19 3.17
N THR A 102 19.17 -0.45 1.89
CA THR A 102 18.15 -0.28 0.84
C THR A 102 17.36 -1.57 0.65
N LEU A 103 16.10 -1.55 1.06
CA LEU A 103 15.18 -2.67 0.93
C LEU A 103 14.76 -2.92 -0.52
N PRO A 104 14.47 -4.17 -0.89
CA PRO A 104 13.79 -4.50 -2.14
C PRO A 104 12.44 -3.79 -2.26
N ARG A 105 12.10 -3.35 -3.48
CA ARG A 105 10.86 -2.58 -3.76
C ARG A 105 9.58 -3.27 -3.30
N ARG A 106 9.53 -4.60 -3.32
CA ARG A 106 8.36 -5.37 -2.89
C ARG A 106 7.93 -5.11 -1.44
N PHE A 107 8.83 -4.61 -0.59
CA PHE A 107 8.52 -4.24 0.81
C PHE A 107 7.90 -2.85 0.96
N ASN A 108 7.75 -2.08 -0.11
CA ASN A 108 7.08 -0.79 -0.12
C ASN A 108 6.67 -0.41 -1.54
N MET A 109 5.75 -1.20 -2.11
CA MET A 109 5.33 -1.05 -3.50
C MET A 109 4.43 0.19 -3.66
N HIS A 110 4.88 1.19 -4.43
CA HIS A 110 4.16 2.47 -4.60
C HIS A 110 4.34 3.07 -6.01
N GLY A 111 3.48 4.03 -6.37
CA GLY A 111 3.57 4.76 -7.63
C GLY A 111 3.38 3.87 -8.86
N SER A 112 4.08 4.19 -9.95
CA SER A 112 4.05 3.39 -11.20
C SER A 112 4.87 2.10 -11.13
N ALA A 113 5.60 1.86 -10.04
CA ALA A 113 6.30 0.59 -9.83
C ALA A 113 5.34 -0.54 -9.42
N ALA A 114 4.07 -0.23 -9.14
CA ALA A 114 3.06 -1.16 -8.64
C ALA A 114 2.57 -2.22 -9.65
N ALA A 115 3.24 -2.40 -10.78
CA ALA A 115 2.96 -3.49 -11.69
C ALA A 115 3.74 -4.73 -11.24
N GLY A 116 3.08 -5.71 -10.61
CA GLY A 116 3.69 -6.97 -10.17
C GLY A 116 2.74 -7.82 -9.35
N SER A 117 3.08 -9.07 -9.09
CA SER A 117 2.34 -9.98 -8.18
C SER A 117 3.10 -10.28 -6.89
N ASP A 118 4.32 -9.79 -6.76
CA ASP A 118 5.30 -10.11 -5.73
C ASP A 118 5.33 -9.09 -4.56
N ALA A 119 4.43 -8.10 -4.54
CA ALA A 119 4.38 -7.14 -3.46
C ALA A 119 4.10 -7.83 -2.11
N VAL A 120 4.97 -7.52 -1.14
CA VAL A 120 4.87 -7.89 0.27
C VAL A 120 4.11 -6.82 1.03
N VAL A 121 4.43 -5.54 0.78
CA VAL A 121 3.68 -4.40 1.29
C VAL A 121 3.27 -3.51 0.11
N VAL A 122 1.99 -3.19 0.03
CA VAL A 122 1.44 -2.24 -0.94
C VAL A 122 1.24 -0.91 -0.23
N HIS A 123 1.71 0.18 -0.79
CA HIS A 123 1.57 1.52 -0.22
C HIS A 123 0.71 2.40 -1.13
N PHE A 124 -0.50 2.69 -0.68
CA PHE A 124 -1.50 3.48 -1.39
C PHE A 124 -1.20 4.98 -1.28
N THR A 125 -0.06 5.41 -1.83
CA THR A 125 0.42 6.81 -1.78
C THR A 125 -0.55 7.80 -2.46
N GLY A 126 -0.30 9.11 -2.36
CA GLY A 126 -1.10 10.15 -3.04
C GLY A 126 -2.38 10.55 -2.30
N TYR A 127 -2.91 11.73 -2.57
CA TYR A 127 -4.01 12.32 -1.77
C TYR A 127 -5.42 12.02 -2.32
N ALA A 128 -5.54 11.77 -3.62
CA ALA A 128 -6.85 11.70 -4.28
C ALA A 128 -7.63 10.43 -3.94
N VAL A 129 -6.92 9.33 -3.69
CA VAL A 129 -7.49 7.99 -3.56
C VAL A 129 -6.80 7.26 -2.41
N LYS A 130 -7.47 7.19 -1.26
CA LYS A 130 -7.08 6.32 -0.14
C LYS A 130 -8.09 5.18 -0.02
N PRO A 131 -7.66 3.93 0.23
CA PRO A 131 -8.60 2.82 0.43
C PRO A 131 -9.56 3.02 1.61
N SER A 132 -9.15 3.80 2.61
CA SER A 132 -9.96 4.16 3.78
C SER A 132 -11.01 5.24 3.49
N ALA A 133 -10.95 5.91 2.34
CA ALA A 133 -11.94 6.94 2.00
C ALA A 133 -13.31 6.28 1.75
N PRO A 134 -14.39 6.70 2.44
CA PRO A 134 -15.73 6.12 2.29
C PRO A 134 -16.44 6.61 1.00
N ARG A 135 -15.73 6.56 -0.12
CA ARG A 135 -16.15 7.12 -1.41
C ARG A 135 -16.77 6.03 -2.30
N VAL A 136 -18.07 6.18 -2.58
CA VAL A 136 -18.84 5.21 -3.38
C VAL A 136 -18.30 5.07 -4.80
N ASP A 137 -17.80 6.15 -5.39
CA ASP A 137 -17.19 6.14 -6.72
C ASP A 137 -15.88 5.32 -6.74
N LEU A 138 -15.03 5.44 -5.71
CA LEU A 138 -13.82 4.63 -5.58
C LEU A 138 -14.17 3.14 -5.45
N LEU A 139 -15.10 2.83 -4.55
CA LEU A 139 -15.58 1.47 -4.34
C LEU A 139 -16.21 0.87 -5.61
N ARG A 140 -16.91 1.68 -6.40
CA ARG A 140 -17.46 1.27 -7.69
C ARG A 140 -16.37 0.97 -8.70
N LYS A 141 -15.39 1.87 -8.88
CA LYS A 141 -14.24 1.67 -9.78
C LYS A 141 -13.46 0.40 -9.42
N VAL A 142 -13.21 0.17 -8.13
CA VAL A 142 -12.60 -1.08 -7.65
C VAL A 142 -13.45 -2.29 -8.01
N SER A 143 -14.77 -2.19 -7.81
CA SER A 143 -15.69 -3.30 -8.11
C SER A 143 -15.74 -3.65 -9.61
N SER A 144 -15.53 -2.66 -10.49
CA SER A 144 -15.45 -2.86 -11.94
C SER A 144 -14.04 -3.19 -12.44
N GLY A 145 -13.04 -3.21 -11.56
CA GLY A 145 -11.63 -3.44 -11.92
C GLY A 145 -10.99 -2.25 -12.64
N GLU A 146 -11.61 -1.08 -12.60
CA GLU A 146 -11.06 0.15 -13.16
C GLU A 146 -9.82 0.61 -12.37
N ALA A 147 -8.83 1.16 -13.08
CA ALA A 147 -7.71 1.81 -12.44
C ALA A 147 -8.18 3.04 -11.64
N LEU A 148 -7.56 3.26 -10.50
CA LEU A 148 -7.76 4.48 -9.73
C LEU A 148 -6.67 5.49 -10.08
N ASP A 149 -7.05 6.72 -10.36
CA ASP A 149 -6.10 7.78 -10.69
C ASP A 149 -5.31 8.18 -9.44
N GLY A 150 -3.99 7.96 -9.48
CA GLY A 150 -3.05 8.37 -8.44
C GLY A 150 -2.70 7.29 -7.41
N GLY A 151 -1.46 7.35 -6.93
CA GLY A 151 -0.95 6.54 -5.82
C GLY A 151 -0.35 5.19 -6.18
N LEU A 152 -1.04 4.43 -7.04
CA LEU A 152 -0.60 3.14 -7.59
C LEU A 152 -0.98 3.08 -9.07
N GLU A 153 -0.21 3.77 -9.92
CA GLU A 153 -0.43 3.73 -11.36
C GLU A 153 -0.26 2.28 -11.86
N SER A 154 -1.28 1.74 -12.51
CA SER A 154 -1.39 0.31 -12.92
C SER A 154 -1.59 -0.71 -11.79
N GLY A 155 -1.71 -0.28 -10.54
CA GLY A 155 -1.92 -1.15 -9.37
C GLY A 155 -3.40 -1.39 -9.01
N GLY A 156 -4.34 -1.16 -9.92
CA GLY A 156 -5.79 -1.33 -9.67
C GLY A 156 -6.16 -2.72 -9.11
N ALA A 157 -5.41 -3.75 -9.52
CA ALA A 157 -5.56 -5.11 -8.98
C ALA A 157 -5.33 -5.17 -7.46
N TYR A 158 -4.38 -4.40 -6.92
CA TYR A 158 -4.10 -4.37 -5.48
C TYR A 158 -5.23 -3.76 -4.67
N TYR A 159 -5.94 -2.74 -5.20
CA TYR A 159 -7.16 -2.26 -4.54
C TYR A 159 -8.20 -3.38 -4.46
N GLY A 160 -8.45 -4.09 -5.57
CA GLY A 160 -9.39 -5.21 -5.59
C GLY A 160 -9.01 -6.35 -4.65
N GLU A 161 -7.71 -6.65 -4.49
CA GLU A 161 -7.23 -7.62 -3.50
C GLU A 161 -7.36 -7.11 -2.06
N TYR A 162 -6.98 -5.86 -1.79
CA TYR A 162 -7.08 -5.23 -0.48
C TYR A 162 -8.51 -5.21 0.04
N PHE A 163 -9.47 -4.77 -0.78
CA PHE A 163 -10.88 -4.74 -0.39
C PHE A 163 -11.45 -6.15 -0.17
N ARG A 164 -10.97 -7.16 -0.91
CA ARG A 164 -11.29 -8.58 -0.65
C ARG A 164 -10.67 -9.10 0.65
N ALA A 165 -9.50 -8.62 1.04
CA ALA A 165 -8.90 -8.97 2.34
C ALA A 165 -9.71 -8.34 3.49
N MET A 166 -10.16 -7.09 3.35
CA MET A 166 -10.91 -6.38 4.38
C MET A 166 -12.29 -6.99 4.70
N ILE A 167 -12.94 -7.64 3.73
CA ILE A 167 -14.19 -8.37 3.98
C ILE A 167 -13.98 -9.73 4.67
N GLY A 168 -12.72 -10.15 4.82
CA GLY A 168 -12.38 -11.35 5.56
C GLY A 168 -12.79 -11.24 7.03
N PRO A 169 -13.10 -12.38 7.69
CA PRO A 169 -13.59 -12.39 9.07
C PRO A 169 -12.62 -11.72 10.05
N ALA A 170 -11.31 -11.74 9.77
CA ALA A 170 -10.29 -11.12 10.61
C ALA A 170 -10.33 -9.58 10.61
N CYS A 171 -10.83 -8.95 9.54
CA CYS A 171 -10.79 -7.49 9.38
C CYS A 171 -12.18 -6.85 9.50
N PHE A 172 -13.21 -7.55 9.04
CA PHE A 172 -14.52 -6.96 8.82
C PHE A 172 -15.14 -6.31 10.07
N GLY A 173 -14.97 -6.95 11.24
CA GLY A 173 -15.49 -6.45 12.52
C GLY A 173 -14.85 -5.15 13.00
N TYR A 174 -13.66 -4.79 12.51
CA TYR A 174 -12.95 -3.57 12.88
C TYR A 174 -13.23 -2.39 11.94
N LEU A 175 -13.96 -2.62 10.85
CA LEU A 175 -14.33 -1.57 9.91
C LEU A 175 -15.49 -0.73 10.46
N SER A 176 -15.55 0.55 10.08
CA SER A 176 -16.72 1.37 10.39
C SER A 176 -17.99 0.79 9.76
N GLN A 177 -19.15 0.97 10.40
CA GLN A 177 -20.42 0.49 9.87
C GLN A 177 -20.69 0.99 8.44
N ALA A 178 -20.33 2.24 8.15
CA ALA A 178 -20.43 2.80 6.81
C ALA A 178 -19.59 2.00 5.79
N LEU A 179 -18.34 1.67 6.13
CA LEU A 179 -17.46 0.91 5.25
C LEU A 179 -17.93 -0.54 5.10
N GLN A 180 -18.39 -1.18 6.17
CA GLN A 180 -18.98 -2.53 6.15
C GLN A 180 -20.16 -2.61 5.18
N VAL A 181 -21.13 -1.68 5.27
CA VAL A 181 -22.31 -1.62 4.39
C VAL A 181 -21.89 -1.46 2.93
N ARG A 182 -20.92 -0.57 2.66
CA ARG A 182 -20.48 -0.31 1.29
C ARG A 182 -19.69 -1.47 0.70
N LEU A 183 -18.86 -2.16 1.48
CA LEU A 183 -18.12 -3.33 1.01
C LEU A 183 -19.05 -4.50 0.68
N HIS A 184 -20.10 -4.72 1.46
CA HIS A 184 -21.11 -5.72 1.10
C HIS A 184 -21.81 -5.41 -0.23
N GLN A 185 -22.09 -4.14 -0.53
CA GLN A 185 -22.65 -3.73 -1.81
C GLN A 185 -21.70 -4.03 -2.97
N VAL A 186 -20.41 -3.72 -2.80
CA VAL A 186 -19.36 -4.01 -3.79
C VAL A 186 -19.26 -5.51 -4.07
N VAL A 187 -19.14 -6.34 -3.04
CA VAL A 187 -18.95 -7.80 -3.17
C VAL A 187 -20.14 -8.44 -3.88
N ARG A 188 -21.38 -8.09 -3.50
CA ARG A 188 -22.58 -8.61 -4.15
C ARG A 188 -22.58 -8.33 -5.66
N ASN A 189 -22.10 -7.15 -6.07
CA ASN A 189 -22.00 -6.78 -7.47
C ASN A 189 -20.84 -7.47 -8.20
N THR A 190 -19.72 -7.74 -7.52
CA THR A 190 -18.57 -8.43 -8.13
C THR A 190 -18.83 -9.94 -8.33
N SER A 191 -19.55 -10.57 -7.40
CA SER A 191 -19.99 -11.96 -7.54
C SER A 191 -20.92 -12.15 -8.74
N PHE A 192 -21.79 -11.17 -9.01
CA PHE A 192 -22.65 -11.14 -10.19
C PHE A 192 -21.85 -10.98 -11.49
N ALA A 193 -20.85 -10.10 -11.52
CA ALA A 193 -20.00 -9.90 -12.69
C ALA A 193 -19.17 -11.15 -13.06
N ARG A 194 -18.65 -11.89 -12.08
CA ARG A 194 -17.95 -13.17 -12.32
C ARG A 194 -18.89 -14.31 -12.74
N ALA A 195 -20.10 -14.38 -12.18
CA ALA A 195 -21.09 -15.36 -12.61
C ALA A 195 -21.54 -15.10 -14.06
N SER A 196 -21.77 -13.84 -14.43
CA SER A 196 -22.15 -13.44 -15.78
C SER A 196 -21.02 -13.59 -16.79
N SER A 197 -19.75 -13.34 -16.43
CA SER A 197 -18.63 -13.56 -17.35
C SER A 197 -18.37 -15.06 -17.58
N LEU A 198 -18.51 -15.90 -16.56
CA LEU A 198 -18.45 -17.36 -16.70
C LEU A 198 -19.61 -17.91 -17.53
N LEU A 199 -20.83 -17.36 -17.39
CA LEU A 199 -21.96 -17.70 -18.26
C LEU A 199 -21.72 -17.26 -19.70
N GLY A 200 -21.23 -16.04 -19.92
CA GLY A 200 -20.90 -15.51 -21.24
C GLY A 200 -19.81 -16.32 -21.94
N TYR A 201 -18.77 -16.72 -21.21
CA TYR A 201 -17.70 -17.58 -21.74
C TYR A 201 -18.19 -18.99 -22.10
N ARG A 202 -19.12 -19.55 -21.30
CA ARG A 202 -19.74 -20.85 -21.59
C ARG A 202 -20.69 -20.78 -22.80
N LEU A 203 -21.45 -19.70 -22.94
CA LEU A 203 -22.33 -19.49 -24.09
C LEU A 203 -21.53 -19.26 -25.38
N ALA A 204 -20.46 -18.46 -25.34
CA ALA A 204 -19.58 -18.26 -26.50
C ALA A 204 -18.89 -19.57 -26.96
N ARG A 205 -18.52 -20.44 -26.02
CA ARG A 205 -17.98 -21.79 -26.33
C ARG A 205 -19.05 -22.75 -26.88
N ALA A 206 -20.29 -22.67 -26.39
CA ALA A 206 -21.39 -23.45 -26.92
C ALA A 206 -21.74 -23.04 -28.35
N SER A 207 -21.68 -21.74 -28.67
CA SER A 207 -21.96 -21.23 -30.03
C SER A 207 -20.86 -21.56 -31.05
N SER A 208 -19.60 -21.71 -30.62
CA SER A 208 -18.45 -22.04 -31.48
C SER A 208 -18.26 -23.54 -31.70
N ALA A 209 -18.94 -24.40 -30.94
CA ALA A 209 -18.94 -25.85 -31.12
C ALA A 209 -19.91 -26.36 -32.20
N THR A 210 -20.59 -25.46 -32.91
CA THR A 210 -21.62 -25.78 -33.93
C THR A 210 -21.25 -25.32 -35.35
N GLN A 211 -19.96 -25.21 -35.68
CA GLN A 211 -19.58 -25.15 -37.10
C GLN A 211 -19.52 -26.57 -37.66
N PRO A 212 -20.43 -26.95 -38.58
CA PRO A 212 -20.27 -28.19 -39.33
C PRO A 212 -18.97 -28.09 -40.15
N GLN A 213 -18.13 -29.11 -40.03
CA GLN A 213 -17.06 -29.33 -41.00
C GLN A 213 -17.72 -29.69 -42.33
N ASP A 214 -17.93 -28.69 -43.18
CA ASP A 214 -18.17 -28.93 -44.59
C ASP A 214 -16.89 -29.49 -45.19
N GLN A 215 -16.86 -30.82 -45.28
CA GLN A 215 -16.00 -31.55 -46.19
C GLN A 215 -16.55 -31.33 -47.61
N LYS A 216 -15.80 -30.57 -48.42
CA LYS A 216 -15.44 -30.89 -49.81
C LYS A 216 -14.56 -29.81 -50.42
#